data_AF-A0A932RDS4-F1
#
_entry.id   AF-A0A932RDS4-F1
#
_cell.length_a   1.000
_cell.length_b   1.000
_cell.length_c   1.000
_cell.angle_alpha   90.00
_cell.angle_beta   90.00
_cell.angle_gamma   90.00
#
_symmetry.space_group_name_H-M   'P 1'
#
loop_
_entity.id
_entity.type
_entity.pdbx_description
1 polymer ?
#
loop_
_entity_poly.entity_id
_entity_poly.type
_entity_poly.pdbx_seq_one_letter_code
_entity_poly.pdbx_strand_id
1 'polypeptide(L)' 'MAQTLVSLLVHLIFSIKHRENWIPSEIESDLYAYFGGIAKKRQSCLLAAGGTANHVHL' A
#
# COMPACT_ATOMS: atom_id res chain seq x y z
N MET A 1 -8.61 34.61 -4.12
CA MET A 1 -8.56 33.31 -4.82
C MET A 1 -8.17 32.25 -3.81
N ALA A 2 -8.96 31.20 -3.64
CA ALA A 2 -8.62 30.10 -2.74
C ALA A 2 -7.84 29.04 -3.51
N GLN A 3 -6.63 28.73 -3.06
CA GLN A 3 -5.80 27.67 -3.61
C GLN A 3 -5.40 26.74 -2.47
N THR A 4 -5.60 25.45 -2.65
CA THR A 4 -5.12 24.43 -1.72
C THR A 4 -3.75 23.96 -2.17
N LEU A 5 -2.73 24.27 -1.37
CA LEU A 5 -1.36 23.81 -1.54
C LEU A 5 -1.07 22.80 -0.44
N VAL A 6 -1.23 21.52 -0.74
CA VAL A 6 -1.03 20.45 0.23
C VAL A 6 -0.21 19.32 -0.38
N SER A 7 0.72 18.80 0.41
CA SER A 7 1.42 17.54 0.15
C SER A 7 1.16 16.62 1.35
N LEU A 8 0.44 15.52 1.11
CA LEU A 8 0.10 14.54 2.14
C LEU A 8 0.82 13.24 1.84
N LEU A 9 1.85 12.97 2.64
CA LEU A 9 2.56 11.70 2.64
C LEU A 9 2.05 10.89 3.82
N VAL A 10 1.55 9.69 3.54
CA VAL A 10 0.95 8.80 4.54
C VAL A 10 1.55 7.42 4.37
N HIS A 11 1.90 6.79 5.49
CA HIS A 11 2.35 5.41 5.54
C HIS A 11 1.19 4.54 6.04
N LEU A 12 0.67 3.68 5.18
CA LEU A 12 -0.48 2.83 5.49
C LEU A 12 -0.02 1.40 5.79
N ILE A 13 -0.56 0.81 6.84
CA ILE A 13 -0.22 -0.56 7.26
C ILE A 13 -1.50 -1.39 7.36
N PHE A 14 -1.55 -2.48 6.61
CA PHE A 14 -2.65 -3.46 6.69
C PHE A 14 -2.11 -4.79 7.18
N SER A 15 -2.68 -5.32 8.26
CA SER A 15 -2.33 -6.64 8.79
C SER A 15 -3.29 -7.71 8.31
N ILE A 16 -2.78 -8.93 8.12
CA ILE A 16 -3.60 -10.12 7.95
C ILE A 16 -4.43 -10.34 9.22
N LYS A 17 -5.62 -10.93 9.06
CA LYS A 17 -6.47 -11.31 10.18
C LYS A 17 -5.65 -12.14 11.18
N HIS A 18 -5.70 -11.79 12.46
CA HIS A 18 -4.91 -12.41 13.53
C HIS A 18 -3.37 -12.36 13.36
N ARG A 19 -2.84 -11.56 12.42
CA ARG A 19 -1.41 -11.48 12.07
C ARG A 19 -0.83 -12.84 11.67
N GLU A 20 -1.64 -13.69 11.06
CA GLU A 20 -1.16 -14.94 10.49
C GLU A 20 -0.18 -14.67 9.35
N ASN A 21 0.85 -15.52 9.25
CA ASN A 21 1.85 -15.45 8.18
C ASN A 21 1.27 -16.03 6.88
N TRP A 22 0.38 -15.26 6.25
CA TRP A 22 -0.44 -15.69 5.10
C TRP A 22 -0.18 -14.87 3.83
N ILE A 23 0.96 -14.20 3.75
CA ILE A 23 1.50 -13.57 2.54
C ILE A 23 2.75 -14.36 2.12
N PRO A 24 2.61 -15.36 1.23
CA PRO A 24 3.74 -16.05 0.63
C PRO A 24 4.59 -15.09 -0.23
N SER A 25 5.91 -15.29 -0.28
CA SER A 25 6.82 -14.44 -1.05
C SER A 25 6.52 -14.47 -2.55
N GLU A 26 5.92 -15.55 -3.04
CA GLU A 26 5.54 -15.73 -4.44
C GLU A 26 4.48 -14.74 -4.91
N ILE A 27 3.65 -14.21 -3.99
CA ILE A 27 2.56 -13.28 -4.33
C ILE A 27 2.88 -11.82 -4.00
N GLU A 28 4.01 -11.51 -3.34
CA GLU A 28 4.32 -10.16 -2.87
C GLU A 28 4.35 -9.14 -4.02
N SER A 29 4.98 -9.50 -5.15
CA SER A 29 5.06 -8.61 -6.31
C SER A 29 3.69 -8.27 -6.88
N ASP A 30 2.83 -9.28 -7.06
CA ASP A 30 1.47 -9.11 -7.56
C ASP A 30 0.59 -8.33 -6.58
N LEU A 31 0.75 -8.59 -5.28
CA LEU A 31 0.05 -7.88 -4.21
C LEU A 31 0.41 -6.39 -4.20
N TYR A 32 1.69 -6.05 -4.32
CA TYR A 32 2.14 -4.65 -4.41
C TYR A 32 1.67 -3.99 -5.69
N ALA A 33 1.71 -4.69 -6.83
CA ALA A 33 1.17 -4.20 -8.10
C ALA A 33 -0.34 -3.93 -8.00
N TYR A 34 -1.09 -4.79 -7.31
CA TYR A 34 -2.52 -4.59 -7.07
C TYR A 34 -2.81 -3.31 -6.27
N PHE A 35 -2.07 -3.06 -5.17
CA PHE A 35 -2.18 -1.79 -4.43
C PHE A 35 -1.78 -0.59 -5.28
N GLY A 36 -0.72 -0.70 -6.10
CA GLY A 36 -0.33 0.32 -7.06
C GLY A 36 -1.46 0.65 -8.05
N GLY A 37 -2.16 -0.38 -8.55
CA GLY A 37 -3.34 -0.22 -9.40
C GLY A 37 -4.48 0.52 -8.69
N ILE A 38 -4.74 0.21 -7.42
CA ILE A 38 -5.74 0.91 -6.60
C ILE A 38 -5.35 2.39 -6.41
N ALA A 39 -4.11 2.67 -6.01
CA ALA A 39 -3.61 4.04 -5.82
C ALA A 39 -3.76 4.86 -7.10
N LYS A 40 -3.32 4.29 -8.24
CA LYS A 40 -3.46 4.90 -9.56
C LYS A 40 -4.92 5.21 -9.91
N LYS A 41 -5.85 4.26 -9.66
CA LYS A 41 -7.29 4.47 -9.90
C LYS A 41 -7.88 5.56 -9.00
N ARG A 42 -7.29 5.80 -7.83
CA ARG A 42 -7.68 6.86 -6.89
C ARG A 42 -6.96 8.20 -7.12
N GLN A 43 -6.19 8.33 -8.21
CA GLN A 43 -5.38 9.51 -8.51
C GLN A 43 -4.33 9.81 -7.42
N SER A 44 -3.88 8.76 -6.72
CA SER A 44 -2.80 8.80 -5.74
C SER A 44 -1.54 8.15 -6.30
N CYS A 45 -0.38 8.58 -5.80
CA CYS A 45 0.91 7.97 -6.13
C CYS A 45 1.33 7.04 -5.00
N LEU A 46 1.58 5.76 -5.31
CA LEU A 46 2.20 4.82 -4.38
C LEU A 46 3.72 4.99 -4.48
N LEU A 47 4.34 5.50 -3.41
CA LEU A 47 5.77 5.84 -3.41
C LEU A 47 6.66 4.64 -3.08
N ALA A 48 6.19 3.77 -2.18
CA ALA A 48 6.86 2.55 -1.80
C ALA A 48 5.82 1.48 -1.46
N ALA A 49 6.19 0.21 -1.61
CA ALA A 49 5.41 -0.90 -1.13
C ALA A 49 6.35 -1.96 -0.58
N GLY A 50 5.96 -2.61 0.51
CA GLY A 50 6.75 -3.65 1.16
C GLY A 50 5.94 -4.35 2.25
N GLY A 51 6.62 -5.17 3.05
CA GLY A 51 5.99 -5.81 4.19
C GLY A 51 6.68 -7.08 4.62
N THR A 52 5.91 -7.95 5.25
CA THR A 52 6.34 -9.26 5.70
C THR A 52 5.17 -10.24 5.54
N ALA A 53 5.37 -11.50 5.95
CA ALA A 53 4.39 -12.55 5.78
C ALA A 53 3.01 -12.28 6.41
N ASN A 54 2.86 -11.30 7.31
CA ASN A 54 1.60 -11.02 8.01
C ASN A 54 1.08 -9.58 7.91
N HIS A 55 1.77 -8.69 7.19
CA HIS A 55 1.27 -7.33 6.93
C HIS A 55 1.99 -6.66 5.76
N VAL A 56 1.34 -5.66 5.19
CA VAL A 56 1.87 -4.82 4.10
C VAL A 56 1.98 -3.36 4.52
N HIS A 57 2.97 -2.69 3.94
CA HIS A 57 3.27 -1.27 4.05
C HIS A 57 3.11 -0.61 2.67
N LEU A 58 2.44 0.54 2.63
CA LEU A 58 2.23 1.38 1.44
C LEU A 58 2.61 2.85 1.73
#